data_AF-A0A948XY23-F1
#
_entry.id   AF-A0A948XY23-F1
#
_cell.length_a   1.000
_cell.length_b   1.000
_cell.length_c   1.000
_cell.angle_alpha   90.00
_cell.angle_beta   90.00
_cell.angle_gamma   90.00
#
_symmetry.space_group_name_H-M   'P 1'
#
loop_
_entity.id
_entity.type
_entity.pdbx_description
1 polymer ?
#
loop_
_entity_poly.entity_id
_entity_poly.type
_entity_poly.pdbx_seq_one_letter_code
_entity_poly.pdbx_strand_id
1 'polypeptide(L)'
;MLSYFTNFDKLIGTKLIVLLYWLGLIGIALGGLGGIFGGLGSMRYGFLSGLGMVIASIVGAALAVLFWRFICEVYLLLFRMADDLRDIKTMKSGAPVSAS
;
A
#
# COMPACT_ATOMS: atom_id res chain seq x y z
N MET A 1 -6.75 8.50 26.85
CA MET A 1 -7.32 8.51 25.48
C MET A 1 -6.41 7.93 24.40
N LEU A 2 -5.09 7.76 24.64
CA LEU A 2 -4.18 7.15 23.66
C LEU A 2 -4.19 5.60 23.65
N SER A 3 -4.83 4.95 24.64
CA SER A 3 -4.81 3.49 24.82
C SER A 3 -5.76 2.71 23.88
N TYR A 4 -6.53 3.40 23.04
CA TYR A 4 -7.34 2.74 22.00
C TYR A 4 -6.52 2.39 20.74
N PHE A 5 -5.35 3.02 20.54
CA PHE A 5 -4.45 2.69 19.43
C PHE A 5 -3.67 1.39 19.64
N THR A 6 -3.71 0.80 20.83
CA THR A 6 -3.00 -0.45 21.17
C THR A 6 -3.93 -1.65 21.37
N ASN A 7 -5.19 -1.59 20.93
CA ASN A 7 -6.07 -2.76 20.90
C ASN A 7 -5.92 -3.51 19.57
N PHE A 8 -4.94 -4.43 19.54
CA PHE A 8 -4.70 -5.40 18.46
C PHE A 8 -5.68 -6.61 18.52
N ASP A 9 -6.90 -6.40 19.03
CA ASP A 9 -7.82 -7.51 19.37
C ASP A 9 -8.76 -7.93 18.24
N LYS A 10 -8.86 -7.15 17.16
CA LYS A 10 -9.51 -7.57 15.92
C LYS A 10 -8.50 -7.49 14.79
N LEU A 11 -8.43 -8.53 13.97
CA LEU A 11 -7.77 -8.53 12.67
C LEU A 11 -8.36 -7.40 11.81
N ILE A 12 -7.87 -6.18 12.01
CA ILE A 12 -8.17 -5.01 11.17
C ILE A 12 -7.29 -5.08 9.90
N GLY A 13 -6.51 -6.16 9.71
CA GLY A 13 -5.53 -6.32 8.64
C GLY A 13 -6.04 -5.91 7.26
N THR A 14 -7.18 -6.46 6.83
CA THR A 14 -7.78 -6.14 5.53
C THR A 14 -8.17 -4.66 5.40
N LYS A 15 -8.73 -4.04 6.45
CA LYS A 15 -9.09 -2.62 6.45
C LYS A 15 -7.86 -1.71 6.50
N LEU A 16 -6.83 -2.09 7.25
CA LEU A 16 -5.57 -1.36 7.36
C LEU A 16 -4.82 -1.32 6.03
N ILE A 17 -4.81 -2.43 5.28
CA ILE A 17 -4.16 -2.50 3.96
C ILE A 17 -4.83 -1.56 2.96
N VAL A 18 -6.16 -1.43 2.99
CA VAL A 18 -6.86 -0.47 2.12
C VAL A 18 -6.47 0.97 2.46
N LEU A 19 -6.31 1.30 3.74
CA LEU A 19 -5.81 2.61 4.17
C LEU A 19 -4.38 2.86 3.66
N LEU A 20 -3.49 1.87 3.84
CA LEU A 20 -2.12 1.90 3.33
C LEU A 20 -2.08 2.08 1.81
N TYR A 21 -2.94 1.37 1.07
CA TYR A 21 -3.02 1.46 -0.39
C TYR A 21 -3.22 2.90 -0.86
N TRP A 22 -4.21 3.59 -0.28
CA TRP A 22 -4.47 5.00 -0.57
C TRP A 22 -3.31 5.91 -0.16
N LEU A 23 -2.72 5.68 1.00
CA LEU A 23 -1.60 6.48 1.49
C LEU A 23 -0.37 6.37 0.59
N GLY A 24 -0.05 5.16 0.11
CA GLY A 24 1.05 4.97 -0.84
C GLY A 24 0.75 5.52 -2.23
N LEU A 25 -0.50 5.45 -2.70
CA LEU A 25 -0.91 6.12 -3.95
C LEU A 25 -0.70 7.64 -3.88
N ILE A 26 -1.10 8.26 -2.77
CA ILE A 26 -0.85 9.68 -2.52
C ILE A 26 0.66 9.96 -2.50
N GLY A 27 1.45 9.12 -1.82
CA GLY A 27 2.91 9.22 -1.80
C GLY A 27 3.54 9.15 -3.19
N ILE A 28 3.09 8.23 -4.04
CA ILE A 28 3.59 8.08 -5.41
C ILE A 28 3.16 9.27 -6.28
N ALA A 29 1.93 9.76 -6.11
CA ALA A 29 1.46 10.95 -6.83
C ALA A 29 2.29 12.19 -6.46
N LEU A 30 2.53 12.41 -5.16
CA LEU A 30 3.37 13.50 -4.67
C LEU A 30 4.83 13.34 -5.10
N GLY A 31 5.37 12.11 -5.06
CA GLY A 31 6.71 11.80 -5.52
C GLY A 31 6.89 12.01 -7.03
N GLY A 32 5.91 11.62 -7.83
CA GLY A 32 5.88 11.86 -9.28
C GLY A 32 5.83 13.35 -9.59
N LEU A 33 4.93 14.10 -8.93
CA LEU A 33 4.86 15.56 -9.05
C LEU A 33 6.19 16.22 -8.65
N GLY A 34 6.76 15.83 -7.49
CA GLY A 34 8.04 16.33 -7.03
C GLY A 34 9.18 16.03 -8.00
N GLY A 35 9.18 14.85 -8.63
CA GLY A 35 10.13 14.47 -9.68
C GLY A 35 10.00 15.34 -10.94
N ILE A 36 8.78 15.65 -11.36
CA ILE A 36 8.54 16.55 -12.50
C ILE A 36 9.03 17.97 -12.17
N PHE A 37 8.66 18.53 -11.01
CA PHE A 37 9.12 19.86 -10.60
C PHE A 37 10.64 19.93 -10.42
N GLY A 38 11.27 18.87 -9.88
CA GLY A 38 12.72 18.75 -9.79
C GLY A 38 13.41 18.66 -11.16
N GLY A 39 12.81 17.94 -12.11
CA GLY A 39 13.26 17.86 -13.49
C GLY A 39 13.18 19.22 -14.21
N LEU A 40 12.10 19.96 -14.02
CA LEU A 40 11.96 21.33 -14.55
C LEU A 40 12.99 22.29 -13.93
N GLY A 41 13.24 22.21 -12.63
CA GLY A 41 14.25 23.05 -11.96
C GLY A 41 15.68 22.75 -12.42
N SER A 42 15.98 21.49 -12.71
CA SER A 42 17.31 21.05 -13.17
C SER A 42 17.60 21.41 -14.63
N MET A 43 16.60 21.79 -15.43
CA MET A 43 16.81 22.33 -16.79
C MET A 43 17.67 23.60 -16.81
N ARG A 44 17.73 24.36 -15.70
CA ARG A 44 18.64 25.51 -15.57
C ARG A 44 20.13 25.12 -15.65
N TYR A 45 20.47 23.92 -15.19
CA TYR A 45 21.85 23.42 -15.19
C TYR A 45 22.17 22.60 -16.45
N GLY A 46 21.14 22.01 -17.06
CA GLY A 46 21.25 21.33 -18.35
C GLY A 46 19.90 20.85 -18.85
N PHE A 47 19.49 21.34 -20.01
CA PHE A 47 18.19 21.03 -20.60
C PHE A 47 17.97 19.51 -20.77
N LEU A 48 18.98 18.79 -21.28
CA LEU A 48 18.91 17.36 -21.53
C LEU A 48 18.78 16.53 -20.23
N SER A 49 19.47 16.97 -19.17
CA SER A 49 19.41 16.35 -17.84
C SER A 49 18.02 16.51 -17.22
N GLY A 50 17.48 17.73 -17.25
CA GLY A 50 16.13 18.00 -16.74
C GLY A 50 15.04 17.25 -17.49
N LEU A 51 15.13 17.17 -18.83
CA LEU A 51 14.20 16.37 -19.65
C LEU A 51 14.28 14.87 -19.29
N GLY A 52 15.49 14.33 -19.14
CA GLY A 52 15.69 12.94 -18.72
C GLY A 52 15.06 12.65 -17.36
N MET A 53 15.20 13.58 -16.40
CA MET A 53 14.62 13.45 -15.06
C MET A 53 13.08 13.49 -15.09
N VAL A 54 12.47 14.37 -15.90
CA VAL A 54 11.01 14.42 -16.07
C VAL A 54 10.50 13.10 -16.65
N ILE A 55 11.11 12.60 -17.72
CA ILE A 55 10.70 11.32 -18.34
C ILE A 55 10.88 10.16 -17.34
N ALA A 56 12.02 10.11 -16.66
CA ALA A 56 12.28 9.10 -15.64
C ALA A 56 11.29 9.18 -14.48
N SER A 57 10.84 10.38 -14.10
CA SER A 57 9.83 10.55 -13.04
C SER A 57 8.45 10.01 -13.45
N ILE A 58 8.03 10.20 -14.70
CA ILE A 58 6.75 9.69 -15.22
C ILE A 58 6.80 8.16 -15.31
N VAL A 59 7.86 7.62 -15.91
CA VAL A 59 8.06 6.16 -16.02
C VAL A 59 8.20 5.54 -14.63
N GLY A 60 8.98 6.16 -13.76
CA GLY A 60 9.19 5.73 -12.38
C GLY A 60 7.90 5.75 -11.58
N ALA A 61 7.06 6.78 -11.70
CA ALA A 61 5.77 6.84 -11.06
C ALA A 61 4.82 5.73 -11.55
N ALA A 62 4.77 5.47 -12.86
CA ALA A 62 3.96 4.38 -13.41
C ALA A 62 4.40 3.00 -12.88
N LEU A 63 5.71 2.74 -12.86
CA LEU A 63 6.27 1.51 -12.29
C LEU A 63 6.02 1.43 -10.78
N ALA A 64 6.14 2.53 -10.05
CA ALA A 64 5.87 2.58 -8.62
C ALA A 64 4.42 2.27 -8.31
N VAL A 65 3.46 2.77 -9.09
CA VAL A 65 2.03 2.42 -8.93
C VAL A 65 1.80 0.92 -9.14
N LEU A 66 2.40 0.34 -10.18
CA LEU A 66 2.26 -1.08 -10.48
C LEU A 66 2.88 -1.95 -9.37
N PHE A 67 4.08 -1.61 -8.93
CA PHE A 67 4.77 -2.30 -7.84
C PHE A 67 4.03 -2.16 -6.50
N TRP A 68 3.48 -0.98 -6.22
CA TRP A 68 2.67 -0.73 -5.03
C TRP A 68 1.41 -1.57 -5.02
N ARG A 69 0.73 -1.68 -6.17
CA ARG A 69 -0.43 -2.55 -6.34
C ARG A 69 -0.08 -4.01 -6.04
N PHE A 70 1.01 -4.50 -6.62
CA PHE A 70 1.46 -5.88 -6.40
C PHE A 70 1.72 -6.16 -4.92
N ILE A 71 2.45 -5.28 -4.23
CA ILE A 71 2.73 -5.42 -2.79
C ILE A 71 1.45 -5.41 -1.97
N CYS A 72 0.53 -4.47 -2.22
CA CYS A 72 -0.74 -4.38 -1.48
C CYS A 72 -1.59 -5.64 -1.68
N GLU A 73 -1.62 -6.19 -2.90
CA GLU A 73 -2.35 -7.41 -3.22
C GLU A 73 -1.76 -8.62 -2.50
N VAL A 74 -0.43 -8.78 -2.50
CA VAL A 74 0.26 -9.84 -1.74
C VAL A 74 -0.06 -9.74 -0.24
N TYR A 75 -0.01 -8.55 0.35
CA TYR A 75 -0.38 -8.38 1.75
C TYR A 75 -1.84 -8.77 2.01
N LEU A 76 -2.78 -8.34 1.17
CA LEU A 76 -4.19 -8.67 1.32
C LEU A 76 -4.41 -10.19 1.24
N LEU A 77 -3.74 -10.86 0.30
CA LEU A 77 -3.77 -12.32 0.18
C LEU A 77 -3.24 -13.01 1.43
N LEU A 78 -2.13 -12.54 2.03
CA LEU A 78 -1.59 -13.11 3.25
C LEU A 78 -2.56 -13.00 4.44
N PHE A 79 -3.19 -11.84 4.63
CA PHE A 79 -4.20 -11.69 5.69
C PHE A 79 -5.43 -12.56 5.43
N ARG A 80 -5.87 -12.65 4.18
CA ARG A 80 -6.98 -13.53 3.81
C ARG A 80 -6.67 -15.00 4.09
N MET A 81 -5.47 -15.47 3.76
CA MET A 81 -5.03 -16.83 4.11
C MET A 81 -5.00 -17.05 5.62
N ALA A 82 -4.56 -16.05 6.40
CA ALA A 82 -4.55 -16.14 7.86
C ALA A 82 -5.97 -16.24 8.45
N ASP A 83 -6.94 -15.54 7.85
CA ASP A 83 -8.36 -15.63 8.22
C ASP A 83 -8.93 -17.00 7.86
N ASP A 84 -8.71 -17.48 6.63
CA ASP A 84 -9.17 -18.81 6.17
C ASP A 84 -8.64 -19.95 7.07
N LEU A 85 -7.38 -19.86 7.52
CA LEU A 85 -6.80 -20.83 8.45
C LEU A 85 -7.43 -20.78 9.86
N ARG A 86 -7.83 -19.60 10.34
CA ARG A 86 -8.56 -19.45 11.62
C ARG A 86 -9.95 -20.08 11.53
N ASP A 87 -10.61 -19.96 10.39
CA ASP A 87 -11.92 -20.58 10.16
C ASP A 87 -11.82 -22.10 10.14
N ILE A 88 -10.85 -22.66 9.42
CA ILE A 88 -10.59 -24.12 9.40
C ILE A 88 -10.29 -24.65 10.81
N LYS A 89 -9.50 -23.90 11.62
CA LYS A 89 -9.20 -24.28 13.00
C LYS A 89 -10.45 -24.32 13.87
N THR A 90 -11.34 -23.33 13.72
CA THR A 90 -12.62 -23.26 14.46
C THR A 90 -13.54 -24.43 14.08
N MET A 91 -13.64 -24.76 12.79
CA MET A 91 -14.41 -25.92 12.33
C MET A 91 -13.87 -27.25 12.88
N LYS A 92 -12.54 -27.42 12.91
CA LYS A 92 -11.90 -28.65 13.41
C LYS A 92 -12.00 -28.82 14.94
N SER A 93 -12.14 -27.73 15.71
CA SER A 93 -12.19 -27.83 17.18
C SER A 93 -13.57 -28.21 17.74
N GLY A 94 -14.60 -28.39 16.89
CA GLY A 94 -15.91 -28.91 17.31
C GLY A 94 -16.67 -28.05 18.34
N ALA A 95 -16.29 -26.79 18.53
CA ALA A 95 -17.06 -25.88 19.38
C ALA A 95 -18.40 -25.58 18.68
N PRO A 96 -19.55 -25.71 19.36
CA PRO A 96 -20.84 -25.52 18.73
C PRO A 96 -20.92 -24.11 18.15
N VAL A 97 -21.36 -24.05 16.90
CA VAL A 97 -21.92 -22.84 16.28
C VAL A 97 -23.23 -22.56 17.03
N SER A 98 -23.14 -22.06 18.27
CA SER A 98 -24.33 -21.61 19.00
C SER A 98 -24.69 -20.22 18.46
N ALA A 99 -25.67 -20.25 17.57
CA ALA A 99 -26.59 -19.19 17.21
C ALA A 99 -26.60 -17.96 18.14
N SER A 100 -26.40 -16.78 17.52
CA SER A 100 -27.28 -15.61 17.64
C SER A 100 -26.90 -14.59 16.57
#